data_AF-U6DMV5-F1
#
_entry.id   AF-U6DMV5-F1
#
_cell.length_a   1.000
_cell.length_b   1.000
_cell.length_c   1.000
_cell.angle_alpha   90.00
_cell.angle_beta   90.00
_cell.angle_gamma   90.00
#
_symmetry.space_group_name_H-M   'P 1'
#
loop_
_entity.id
_entity.type
_entity.pdbx_description
1 polymer ?
#
loop_
_entity_poly.entity_id
_entity_poly.type
_entity_poly.pdbx_seq_one_letter_code
_entity_poly.pdbx_strand_id
1 'polypeptide(L)'
;MTVATGEPADEAAALPGHPQDTYDPEADHECCERVVINISGLRFETQLKTLAQFPETLLGDPKKRMRYFDPLRNEYFFDRNRPSFDAILYYYQSGGRLRRPVNVPLDIFSEEIRFYELGEEAMEMFREDEGYIKEEERPLPENEFQRQVWLFFL
;
A
#
# COMPACT_ATOMS: atom_id res chain seq x y z
N MET A 1 84.39 -21.70 24.48
CA MET A 1 84.53 -21.16 23.12
C MET A 1 83.13 -20.77 22.65
N THR A 2 82.75 -19.49 22.72
CA THR A 2 82.86 -18.47 21.62
C THR A 2 81.89 -18.82 20.47
N VAL A 3 80.96 -18.00 19.96
CA VAL A 3 80.76 -16.53 19.88
C VAL A 3 79.25 -16.23 19.69
N ALA A 4 78.86 -15.00 20.03
CA ALA A 4 77.56 -14.34 19.87
C ALA A 4 77.11 -14.08 18.42
N THR A 5 75.83 -13.63 18.30
CA THR A 5 75.20 -12.59 17.43
C THR A 5 73.83 -13.08 16.94
N GLY A 6 72.71 -12.34 16.93
CA GLY A 6 72.35 -10.99 17.33
C GLY A 6 70.82 -10.82 17.17
N GLU A 7 70.22 -9.83 17.85
CA GLU A 7 68.86 -9.34 17.56
C GLU A 7 68.91 -8.26 16.46
N PRO A 8 67.83 -8.08 15.68
CA PRO A 8 67.04 -6.84 15.82
C PRO A 8 65.51 -7.11 15.72
N ALA A 9 64.68 -6.52 16.58
CA ALA A 9 63.98 -5.22 16.46
C ALA A 9 62.76 -5.20 15.50
N ASP A 10 61.60 -5.04 16.13
CA ASP A 10 60.49 -4.13 15.79
C ASP A 10 59.75 -4.27 14.44
N GLU A 11 58.51 -4.76 14.46
CA GLU A 11 57.50 -4.33 13.50
C GLU A 11 56.10 -4.35 14.13
N ALA A 12 55.70 -3.17 14.61
CA ALA A 12 54.33 -2.83 14.97
C ALA A 12 53.42 -2.91 13.73
N ALA A 13 52.72 -4.04 13.56
CA ALA A 13 51.63 -4.14 12.60
C ALA A 13 50.35 -3.55 13.20
N ALA A 14 50.18 -2.24 13.03
CA ALA A 14 48.90 -1.57 13.18
C ALA A 14 47.91 -2.17 12.15
N LEU A 15 46.87 -2.86 12.64
CA LEU A 15 45.76 -3.28 11.80
C LEU A 15 44.97 -2.04 11.34
N PRO A 16 44.74 -1.84 10.04
CA PRO A 16 43.95 -0.72 9.56
C PRO A 16 42.49 -0.91 9.98
N GLY A 17 41.93 0.12 10.63
CA GLY A 17 40.56 0.14 11.10
C GLY A 17 39.57 -0.16 9.98
N HIS A 18 38.68 -1.12 10.24
CA HIS A 18 37.47 -1.27 9.45
C HIS A 18 36.66 0.03 9.52
N PRO A 19 36.03 0.48 8.41
CA PRO A 19 35.09 1.58 8.48
C PRO A 19 34.00 1.19 9.48
N GLN A 20 33.81 2.01 10.52
CA GLN A 20 32.60 1.96 11.32
C GLN A 20 31.47 2.37 10.37
N ASP A 21 30.83 1.38 9.75
CA ASP A 21 29.47 1.53 9.28
C ASP A 21 28.68 2.00 10.49
N THR A 22 28.30 3.27 10.45
CA THR A 22 27.45 3.91 11.45
C THR A 22 26.11 3.20 11.34
N TYR A 23 25.93 2.16 12.15
CA TYR A 23 24.62 1.56 12.36
C TYR A 23 23.75 2.67 12.93
N ASP A 24 22.82 3.16 12.10
CA ASP A 24 21.80 4.11 12.51
C ASP A 24 20.59 3.32 13.02
N PRO A 25 20.45 3.12 14.34
CA PRO A 25 19.31 2.41 14.91
C PRO A 25 17.98 3.15 14.69
N GLU A 26 17.98 4.42 14.27
CA GLU A 26 16.74 5.18 14.05
C GLU A 26 16.04 4.73 12.76
N ALA A 27 16.79 4.38 11.71
CA ALA A 27 16.26 3.90 10.44
C ALA A 27 15.54 2.53 10.55
N ASP A 28 15.99 1.66 11.46
CA ASP A 28 15.38 0.35 11.70
C ASP A 28 14.11 0.43 12.57
N HIS A 29 13.95 1.46 13.41
CA HIS A 29 12.76 1.60 14.26
C HIS A 29 11.53 2.11 13.52
N GLU A 30 11.71 2.88 12.44
CA GLU A 30 10.60 3.38 11.62
C GLU A 30 9.94 2.27 10.77
N CYS A 31 10.67 1.19 10.47
CA CYS A 31 10.18 0.14 9.59
C CYS A 31 9.14 -0.81 10.24
N CYS A 32 8.90 -0.68 11.55
CA CYS A 32 8.08 -1.62 12.33
C CYS A 32 6.91 -0.97 13.08
N GLU A 33 6.63 0.33 12.89
CA GLU A 33 5.49 0.95 13.57
C GLU A 33 4.19 0.26 13.13
N ARG A 34 3.48 -0.32 14.10
CA ARG A 34 2.22 -1.02 13.88
C ARG A 34 1.07 -0.05 14.10
N VAL A 35 0.06 -0.17 13.25
CA VAL A 35 -1.16 0.61 13.31
C VAL A 35 -2.37 -0.30 13.48
N VAL A 36 -3.30 0.13 14.34
CA VAL A 36 -4.58 -0.56 14.57
C VAL A 36 -5.66 0.16 13.77
N ILE A 37 -6.42 -0.62 12.99
CA ILE A 37 -7.59 -0.16 12.24
C ILE A 37 -8.80 -0.95 12.74
N ASN A 38 -9.75 -0.25 13.33
CA ASN A 38 -10.97 -0.80 13.87
C ASN A 38 -12.14 -0.52 12.91
N ILE A 39 -12.67 -1.58 12.31
CA ILE A 39 -13.83 -1.55 11.42
C ILE A 39 -15.04 -2.04 12.19
N SER A 40 -15.89 -1.13 12.66
CA SER A 40 -17.14 -1.45 13.37
C SER A 40 -16.97 -2.51 14.48
N GLY A 41 -15.88 -2.39 15.24
CA GLY A 41 -15.49 -3.27 16.34
C GLY A 41 -14.51 -4.40 15.97
N LEU A 42 -14.29 -4.69 14.68
CA LEU A 42 -13.30 -5.67 14.22
C LEU A 42 -11.94 -5.00 14.07
N ARG A 43 -10.94 -5.47 14.82
CA ARG A 43 -9.59 -4.91 14.80
C ARG A 43 -8.71 -5.61 13.80
N PHE A 44 -8.05 -4.81 12.99
CA PHE A 44 -6.98 -5.17 12.08
C PHE A 44 -5.70 -4.50 12.54
N GLU A 45 -4.58 -5.20 12.38
CA GLU A 45 -3.26 -4.67 12.70
C GLU A 45 -2.37 -4.82 11.46
N THR A 46 -1.67 -3.75 11.09
CA THR A 46 -0.72 -3.76 9.98
C THR A 46 0.46 -2.84 10.30
N GLN A 47 1.43 -2.74 9.40
CA GLN A 47 2.56 -1.83 9.54
C GLN A 47 2.28 -0.52 8.81
N LEU A 48 2.78 0.60 9.33
CA LEU A 48 2.59 1.90 8.70
C LEU A 48 3.18 1.93 7.28
N LYS A 49 4.34 1.29 7.09
CA LYS A 49 4.96 1.12 5.76
C LYS A 49 4.07 0.38 4.76
N THR A 50 3.24 -0.55 5.23
CA THR A 50 2.30 -1.28 4.36
C THR A 50 1.28 -0.32 3.75
N LEU A 51 0.76 0.61 4.54
CA LEU A 51 -0.17 1.64 4.08
C LEU A 51 0.53 2.69 3.19
N ALA A 52 1.76 3.06 3.54
CA ALA A 52 2.56 4.04 2.83
C ALA A 52 2.92 3.64 1.38
N GLN A 53 2.74 2.38 0.99
CA GLN A 53 2.91 1.93 -0.39
C GLN A 53 1.95 2.62 -1.37
N PHE A 54 0.79 3.07 -0.90
CA PHE A 54 -0.21 3.75 -1.73
C PHE A 54 -0.58 5.11 -1.11
N PRO A 55 0.31 6.11 -1.18
CA PRO A 55 0.18 7.36 -0.43
C PRO A 55 -1.03 8.20 -0.82
N GLU A 56 -1.57 8.03 -2.02
CA GLU A 56 -2.75 8.77 -2.50
C GLU A 56 -4.07 8.25 -1.91
N THR A 57 -4.07 7.07 -1.30
CA THR A 57 -5.27 6.44 -0.72
C THR A 57 -5.62 7.01 0.64
N LEU A 58 -6.84 6.79 1.13
CA LEU A 58 -7.30 7.29 2.43
C LEU A 58 -6.38 6.83 3.57
N LEU A 59 -6.01 5.54 3.57
CA LEU A 59 -5.16 4.97 4.63
C LEU A 59 -3.68 5.28 4.41
N GLY A 60 -3.24 5.49 3.17
CA GLY A 60 -1.86 5.84 2.85
C GLY A 60 -1.52 7.28 3.21
N ASP A 61 -2.44 8.21 3.00
CA ASP A 61 -2.24 9.64 3.30
C ASP A 61 -2.44 9.94 4.80
N PRO A 62 -1.39 10.38 5.53
CA PRO A 62 -1.51 10.76 6.94
C PRO A 62 -2.58 11.81 7.21
N LYS A 63 -2.77 12.77 6.30
CA LYS A 63 -3.75 13.85 6.46
C LYS A 63 -5.18 13.34 6.32
N LYS A 64 -5.44 12.44 5.37
CA LYS A 64 -6.77 11.87 5.15
C LYS A 64 -7.19 10.97 6.31
N ARG A 65 -6.32 10.05 6.74
CA ARG A 65 -6.64 9.12 7.83
C ARG A 65 -6.76 9.79 9.19
N MET A 66 -6.11 10.93 9.42
CA MET A 66 -6.12 11.65 10.71
C MET A 66 -7.55 11.93 11.22
N ARG A 67 -8.49 12.19 10.30
CA ARG A 67 -9.91 12.41 10.64
C ARG A 67 -10.57 11.23 11.37
N TYR A 68 -10.04 10.02 11.20
CA TYR A 68 -10.59 8.77 11.73
C TYR A 68 -9.83 8.27 12.96
N PHE A 69 -8.81 8.99 13.43
CA PHE A 69 -7.99 8.55 14.54
C PHE A 69 -8.67 8.81 15.90
N ASP A 70 -8.76 7.77 16.73
CA ASP A 70 -9.19 7.87 18.13
C ASP A 70 -7.95 7.90 19.06
N PRO A 71 -7.59 9.07 19.64
CA PRO A 71 -6.41 9.20 20.49
C PRO A 71 -6.55 8.48 21.85
N LEU A 72 -7.77 8.16 22.30
CA LEU A 72 -7.97 7.45 23.57
C LEU A 72 -7.67 5.96 23.43
N ARG A 73 -7.90 5.41 22.23
CA ARG A 73 -7.72 3.98 21.93
C ARG A 73 -6.49 3.70 21.08
N ASN A 74 -5.83 4.75 20.57
CA ASN A 74 -4.70 4.68 19.65
C ASN A 74 -5.00 3.80 18.41
N GLU A 75 -6.19 3.98 17.83
CA GLU A 75 -6.65 3.23 16.66
C GLU A 75 -7.40 4.14 15.68
N TYR A 76 -7.41 3.78 14.40
CA TYR A 76 -8.30 4.41 13.42
C TYR A 76 -9.65 3.71 13.45
N PHE A 77 -10.75 4.44 13.57
CA PHE A 77 -12.09 3.88 13.63
C PHE A 77 -12.91 4.21 12.38
N PHE A 78 -13.53 3.18 11.82
CA PHE A 78 -14.42 3.26 10.67
C PHE A 78 -15.73 2.52 10.95
N ASP A 79 -16.85 3.22 10.89
CA ASP A 79 -18.19 2.62 10.97
C ASP A 79 -18.62 2.11 9.59
N ARG A 80 -17.98 1.01 9.14
CA ARG A 80 -18.06 0.48 7.77
C ARG A 80 -18.24 -1.03 7.68
N ASN A 81 -18.32 -1.54 6.46
CA ASN A 81 -18.55 -2.95 6.17
C ASN A 81 -17.34 -3.81 6.60
N ARG A 82 -17.55 -4.65 7.62
CA ARG A 82 -16.49 -5.49 8.19
C ARG A 82 -15.94 -6.51 7.19
N PRO A 83 -16.77 -7.32 6.50
CA PRO A 83 -16.26 -8.33 5.58
C PRO A 83 -15.42 -7.78 4.40
N SER A 84 -15.70 -6.56 3.94
CA SER A 84 -14.94 -5.95 2.85
C SER A 84 -13.48 -5.65 3.22
N PHE A 85 -13.22 -5.31 4.49
CA PHE A 85 -11.93 -4.74 4.86
C PHE A 85 -10.77 -5.72 4.76
N ASP A 86 -11.02 -7.03 4.87
CA ASP A 86 -9.99 -8.06 4.62
C ASP A 86 -9.34 -7.86 3.24
N ALA A 87 -10.15 -7.65 2.20
CA ALA A 87 -9.66 -7.44 0.84
C ALA A 87 -9.02 -6.07 0.65
N ILE A 88 -9.56 -5.02 1.29
CA ILE A 88 -8.96 -3.68 1.28
C ILE A 88 -7.58 -3.70 1.91
N LEU A 89 -7.42 -4.34 3.07
CA LEU A 89 -6.11 -4.44 3.72
C LEU A 89 -5.15 -5.32 2.92
N TYR A 90 -5.65 -6.42 2.34
CA TYR A 90 -4.85 -7.29 1.48
C TYR A 90 -4.33 -6.59 0.23
N TYR A 91 -5.05 -5.62 -0.33
CA TYR A 91 -4.57 -4.78 -1.42
C TYR A 91 -3.22 -4.11 -1.08
N TYR A 92 -3.10 -3.52 0.11
CA TYR A 92 -1.83 -2.95 0.58
C TYR A 92 -0.76 -4.02 0.82
N GLN A 93 -1.13 -5.13 1.47
CA GLN A 93 -0.18 -6.19 1.83
C GLN A 93 0.40 -6.92 0.61
N SER A 94 -0.40 -7.08 -0.44
CA SER A 94 -0.02 -7.76 -1.67
C SER A 94 0.65 -6.87 -2.71
N GLY A 95 0.72 -5.56 -2.45
CA GLY A 95 1.23 -4.57 -3.41
C GLY A 95 0.29 -4.34 -4.60
N GLY A 96 -1.04 -4.44 -4.39
CA GLY A 96 -2.03 -4.00 -5.38
C GLY A 96 -3.06 -5.04 -5.81
N ARG A 97 -3.06 -6.27 -5.26
CA ARG A 97 -4.06 -7.28 -5.64
C ARG A 97 -5.39 -7.00 -4.93
N LEU A 98 -6.42 -6.69 -5.72
CA LEU A 98 -7.76 -6.42 -5.21
C LEU A 98 -8.71 -7.54 -5.66
N ARG A 99 -9.29 -8.27 -4.71
CA ARG A 99 -10.24 -9.37 -4.95
C ARG A 99 -11.41 -9.25 -4.00
N ARG A 100 -12.64 -9.25 -4.53
CA ARG A 100 -13.84 -9.15 -3.69
C ARG A 100 -14.04 -10.43 -2.88
N PRO A 101 -14.32 -10.33 -1.57
CA PRO A 101 -14.76 -11.47 -0.79
C PRO A 101 -16.08 -12.03 -1.33
N VAL A 102 -16.19 -13.35 -1.49
CA VAL A 102 -17.36 -14.00 -2.10
C VAL A 102 -18.68 -13.75 -1.34
N ASN A 103 -18.58 -13.46 -0.04
CA ASN A 103 -19.70 -13.13 0.84
C ASN A 103 -20.08 -11.64 0.84
N VAL A 104 -19.43 -10.81 0.02
CA VAL A 104 -19.70 -9.38 -0.10
C VAL A 104 -20.31 -9.08 -1.47
N PRO A 105 -21.49 -8.42 -1.50
CA PRO A 105 -22.10 -7.95 -2.74
C PRO A 105 -21.18 -7.01 -3.53
N LEU A 106 -21.28 -7.04 -4.85
CA LEU A 106 -20.41 -6.26 -5.75
C LEU A 106 -20.52 -4.75 -5.52
N ASP A 107 -21.74 -4.24 -5.42
CA ASP A 107 -22.06 -2.84 -5.16
C ASP A 107 -21.45 -2.36 -3.84
N ILE A 108 -21.63 -3.14 -2.77
CA ILE A 108 -21.05 -2.86 -1.45
C ILE A 108 -19.52 -2.80 -1.55
N PHE A 109 -18.88 -3.78 -2.19
CA PHE A 109 -17.42 -3.76 -2.30
C PHE A 109 -16.92 -2.58 -3.16
N SER A 110 -17.65 -2.24 -4.24
CA SER A 110 -17.35 -1.08 -5.08
C SER A 110 -17.41 0.24 -4.29
N GLU A 111 -18.40 0.37 -3.40
CA GLU A 111 -18.51 1.52 -2.50
C GLU A 111 -17.34 1.59 -1.52
N GLU A 112 -16.88 0.46 -0.98
CA GLU A 112 -15.71 0.42 -0.09
C GLU A 112 -14.43 0.81 -0.83
N ILE A 113 -14.21 0.32 -2.06
CA ILE A 113 -13.05 0.72 -2.89
C ILE A 113 -13.03 2.24 -3.10
N ARG A 114 -14.21 2.83 -3.39
CA ARG A 114 -14.35 4.30 -3.53
C ARG A 114 -14.08 5.01 -2.21
N PHE A 115 -14.63 4.53 -1.11
CA PHE A 115 -14.48 5.15 0.20
C PHE A 115 -13.02 5.16 0.67
N TYR A 116 -12.30 4.06 0.52
CA TYR A 116 -10.88 3.99 0.87
C TYR A 116 -9.96 4.66 -0.15
N GLU A 117 -10.54 5.25 -1.20
CA GLU A 117 -9.84 6.01 -2.23
C GLU A 117 -8.70 5.20 -2.86
N LEU A 118 -8.94 3.92 -3.19
CA LEU A 118 -7.90 3.04 -3.78
C LEU A 118 -7.44 3.48 -5.19
N GLY A 119 -8.09 4.49 -5.77
CA GLY A 119 -7.76 5.04 -7.08
C GLY A 119 -8.54 4.41 -8.23
N GLU A 120 -8.48 5.08 -9.39
CA GLU A 120 -9.17 4.63 -10.61
C GLU A 120 -8.56 3.34 -11.17
N GLU A 121 -7.24 3.19 -11.13
CA GLU A 121 -6.53 1.99 -11.60
C GLU A 121 -6.98 0.73 -10.84
N ALA A 122 -7.07 0.81 -9.50
CA ALA A 122 -7.55 -0.30 -8.68
C ALA A 122 -9.02 -0.64 -8.99
N MET A 123 -9.85 0.38 -9.23
CA MET A 123 -11.23 0.20 -9.63
C MET A 123 -11.37 -0.41 -11.03
N GLU A 124 -10.52 -0.03 -11.99
CA GLU A 124 -10.48 -0.61 -13.33
C GLU A 124 -10.09 -2.08 -13.29
N MET A 125 -8.99 -2.43 -12.61
CA MET A 125 -8.57 -3.82 -12.44
C MET A 125 -9.65 -4.67 -11.76
N PHE A 126 -10.35 -4.11 -10.76
CA PHE A 126 -11.47 -4.77 -10.11
C PHE A 126 -12.64 -5.03 -11.06
N ARG A 127 -13.01 -4.05 -11.90
CA ARG A 127 -14.05 -4.21 -12.92
C ARG A 127 -13.70 -5.30 -13.93
N GLU A 128 -12.47 -5.29 -14.44
CA GLU A 128 -12.01 -6.29 -15.40
C GLU A 128 -12.06 -7.71 -14.81
N ASP A 129 -11.63 -7.88 -13.56
CA ASP A 129 -11.62 -9.18 -12.87
C ASP A 129 -13.03 -9.72 -12.60
N GLU A 130 -14.00 -8.85 -12.36
CA GLU A 130 -15.42 -9.19 -12.21
C GLU A 130 -16.12 -9.40 -13.58
N GLY A 131 -15.40 -9.26 -14.69
CA GLY A 131 -15.90 -9.50 -16.03
C GLY A 131 -16.67 -8.32 -16.65
N TYR A 132 -16.53 -7.11 -16.09
CA TYR A 132 -17.06 -5.90 -16.73
C TYR A 132 -16.20 -5.52 -17.93
N ILE A 133 -16.73 -5.77 -19.12
CA ILE A 133 -16.18 -5.23 -20.36
C ILE A 133 -16.53 -3.74 -20.39
N LYS A 134 -15.53 -2.87 -20.46
CA LYS A 134 -15.73 -1.44 -20.76
C LYS A 134 -16.45 -1.40 -22.11
N GLU A 135 -17.73 -1.03 -22.13
CA GLU A 135 -18.42 -0.81 -23.40
C GLU A 135 -17.54 0.16 -24.20
N GLU A 136 -17.06 -0.26 -25.37
CA GLU A 136 -16.43 0.67 -26.29
C GLU A 136 -17.46 1.77 -26.54
N GLU A 137 -17.21 2.97 -26.00
CA GLU A 137 -17.97 4.14 -26.38
C GLU A 137 -17.83 4.23 -27.89
N ARG A 138 -18.86 3.84 -28.64
CA ARG A 138 -18.88 4.05 -30.08
C ARG A 138 -19.08 5.55 -30.25
N PRO A 139 -18.02 6.34 -30.53
CA PRO A 139 -18.19 7.78 -30.61
C PRO A 139 -19.21 8.05 -31.70
N LEU A 140 -20.16 8.92 -31.40
CA LEU A 140 -21.12 9.34 -32.42
C LEU A 140 -20.33 9.92 -33.60
N PRO A 141 -20.71 9.61 -34.85
CA PRO A 141 -20.08 10.22 -36.01
C PRO A 141 -20.06 11.75 -35.89
N GLU A 142 -18.94 12.40 -36.20
CA GLU A 142 -18.80 13.86 -36.09
C GLU A 142 -19.76 14.60 -37.04
N ASN A 143 -20.12 13.98 -38.16
CA ASN A 143 -21.04 14.54 -39.14
C ASN A 143 -22.49 14.40 -38.67
N GLU A 144 -23.23 15.51 -38.66
CA GLU A 144 -24.64 15.56 -38.21
C GLU A 144 -25.55 14.55 -38.93
N PHE A 145 -25.37 14.35 -40.24
CA PHE A 145 -26.17 13.39 -41.00
C PHE A 145 -25.85 11.95 -40.60
N GLN A 146 -24.57 11.63 -40.45
CA GLN A 146 -24.14 10.31 -40.00
C GLN A 146 -24.59 10.05 -38.56
N ARG A 147 -24.57 11.06 -37.69
CA ARG A 147 -25.09 10.97 -36.32
C ARG A 147 -26.59 10.71 -36.29
N GLN A 148 -27.38 11.40 -37.13
CA GLN A 148 -28.82 11.13 -37.21
C GLN A 148 -29.10 9.71 -37.70
N VAL A 149 -28.44 9.27 -38.77
CA VAL A 149 -28.55 7.89 -39.26
C VAL A 149 -28.14 6.90 -38.17
N TRP A 150 -27.04 7.17 -37.46
CA TRP A 150 -26.55 6.34 -36.37
C TRP A 150 -27.57 6.19 -35.24
N LEU A 151 -28.24 7.27 -34.83
CA LEU A 151 -29.30 7.26 -33.81
C LEU A 151 -30.57 6.51 -34.23
N PHE A 152 -30.79 6.29 -35.54
CA PHE A 152 -31.91 5.47 -36.03
C PHE A 152 -31.64 3.96 -35.91
N PHE A 153 -30.37 3.54 -35.82
CA PHE A 153 -29.97 2.13 -35.81
C PHE A 153 -29.35 1.68 -34.47
N LEU A 154 -29.29 2.57 -33.47
CA LEU A 154 -28.85 2.27 -32.11
C LEU A 154 -30.02 1.75 -31.25
#